data_AF-A0A6M2E1P9-F1
#
_entry.id   AF-A0A6M2E1P9-F1
#
_cell.length_a   1.000
_cell.length_b   1.000
_cell.length_c   1.000
_cell.angle_alpha   90.00
_cell.angle_beta   90.00
_cell.angle_gamma   90.00
#
_symmetry.space_group_name_H-M   'P 1'
#
loop_
_entity.id
_entity.type
_entity.pdbx_description
1 polymer ?
#
loop_
_entity_poly.entity_id
_entity_poly.type
_entity_poly.pdbx_seq_one_letter_code
_entity_poly.pdbx_strand_id
1 'polypeptide(L)'
;MNYLYLFVLVASFKYSQCYFITVDAHAEECFFDKVEAGTMMGLMFEIAEGGFLDIDVHITDPEGTVIYQGERETSGKYTFSAQKNRRLHILLWQ
;
A
#
# COMPACT_ATOMS: atom_id res chain seq x y z
N MET A 1 -23.60 -38.05 -3.09
CA MET A 1 -23.12 -37.21 -4.21
C MET A 1 -23.27 -35.71 -3.95
N ASN A 2 -24.37 -35.18 -3.37
CA ASN A 2 -24.51 -33.73 -3.11
C ASN A 2 -23.44 -33.10 -2.22
N TYR A 3 -23.01 -33.76 -1.15
CA TYR A 3 -21.95 -33.23 -0.26
C TYR A 3 -20.59 -33.10 -0.94
N LEU A 4 -20.31 -33.92 -1.97
CA LEU A 4 -19.06 -33.83 -2.74
C LEU A 4 -19.02 -32.54 -3.56
N TYR A 5 -20.14 -32.17 -4.20
CA TYR A 5 -20.26 -30.92 -4.94
C TYR A 5 -20.12 -29.70 -4.03
N LEU A 6 -20.70 -29.75 -2.84
CA LEU A 6 -20.56 -28.67 -1.84
C LEU A 6 -19.09 -28.50 -1.41
N PHE A 7 -18.39 -29.60 -1.15
CA PHE A 7 -16.99 -29.57 -0.73
C PHE A 7 -16.07 -29.01 -1.84
N VAL A 8 -16.31 -29.38 -3.10
CA VAL A 8 -15.58 -28.84 -4.27
C VAL A 8 -15.83 -27.34 -4.44
N LEU A 9 -17.07 -26.88 -4.19
CA LEU A 9 -17.43 -25.47 -4.33
C LEU A 9 -16.78 -24.60 -3.24
N VAL A 10 -16.73 -25.09 -2.00
CA VAL A 10 -16.03 -24.42 -0.89
C VAL A 10 -14.51 -24.39 -1.12
N ALA A 11 -13.92 -25.47 -1.62
CA ALA A 11 -12.49 -25.53 -1.93
C ALA A 11 -12.07 -24.60 -3.09
N SER A 12 -13.02 -24.11 -3.87
CA SER A 12 -12.77 -23.17 -4.98
C SER A 12 -12.64 -21.72 -4.53
N PHE A 13 -13.04 -21.38 -3.29
CA PHE A 13 -12.86 -20.03 -2.75
C PHE A 13 -11.38 -19.76 -2.51
N LYS A 14 -10.84 -18.77 -3.23
CA LYS A 14 -9.51 -18.24 -2.99
C LYS A 14 -9.55 -17.28 -1.80
N TYR A 15 -8.55 -17.37 -0.93
CA TYR A 15 -8.34 -16.38 0.13
C TYR A 15 -7.76 -15.12 -0.49
N SER A 16 -8.42 -13.98 -0.29
CA SER A 16 -7.85 -12.65 -0.55
C SER A 16 -7.14 -12.17 0.71
N GLN A 17 -5.97 -11.57 0.55
CA GLN A 17 -5.26 -10.89 1.63
C GLN A 17 -5.55 -9.39 1.51
N CYS A 18 -5.99 -8.78 2.60
CA CYS A 18 -6.14 -7.34 2.73
C CYS A 18 -5.22 -6.89 3.87
N TYR A 19 -4.64 -5.70 3.74
CA TYR A 19 -3.81 -5.10 4.75
C TYR A 19 -4.42 -3.77 5.17
N PHE A 20 -4.52 -3.56 6.48
CA PHE A 20 -5.03 -2.32 7.06
C PHE A 20 -4.03 -1.83 8.10
N ILE A 21 -3.82 -0.52 8.14
CA ILE A 21 -2.94 0.15 9.08
C ILE A 21 -3.70 1.28 9.76
N THR A 22 -3.25 1.62 10.95
CA THR A 22 -3.76 2.76 11.71
C THR A 22 -2.63 3.77 11.84
N VAL A 23 -2.88 5.01 11.40
CA VAL A 23 -1.96 6.13 11.58
C VAL A 23 -2.56 7.01 12.68
N ASP A 24 -1.83 7.22 13.77
CA ASP A 24 -2.27 8.10 14.86
C ASP A 24 -2.20 9.58 14.44
N ALA A 25 -2.93 10.45 15.14
CA ALA A 25 -2.90 11.88 14.86
C ALA A 25 -1.47 12.45 15.04
N HIS A 26 -1.00 13.23 14.05
CA HIS A 26 0.36 13.77 13.98
C HIS A 26 1.46 12.71 13.97
N ALA A 27 1.13 11.47 13.65
CA ALA A 27 2.09 10.38 13.49
C ALA A 27 2.39 10.11 12.01
N GLU A 28 3.56 9.52 11.78
CA GLU A 28 4.01 9.07 10.47
C GLU A 28 4.24 7.56 10.53
N GLU A 29 3.66 6.83 9.58
CA GLU A 29 3.95 5.41 9.39
C GLU A 29 4.83 5.21 8.15
N CYS A 30 5.98 4.55 8.35
CA CYS A 30 6.98 4.35 7.32
C CYS A 30 7.05 2.87 6.88
N PHE A 31 6.82 2.60 5.59
CA PHE A 31 6.92 1.26 5.00
C PHE A 31 8.13 1.14 4.10
N PHE A 32 8.69 -0.06 4.06
CA PHE A 32 9.90 -0.35 3.32
C PHE A 32 9.84 -1.65 2.55
N ASP A 33 10.22 -1.58 1.27
CA ASP A 33 10.36 -2.78 0.45
C ASP A 33 11.71 -2.82 -0.26
N LYS A 34 12.27 -4.03 -0.40
CA LYS A 34 13.58 -4.25 -1.03
C LYS A 34 13.35 -4.74 -2.44
N VAL A 35 13.61 -3.86 -3.40
CA VAL A 35 13.29 -4.07 -4.82
C VAL A 35 14.53 -3.95 -5.67
N GLU A 36 14.52 -4.58 -6.85
CA GLU A 36 15.58 -4.45 -7.84
C GLU A 36 15.34 -3.24 -8.75
N ALA A 37 16.39 -2.72 -9.37
CA ALA A 37 16.32 -1.63 -10.31
C ALA A 37 15.51 -2.06 -11.54
N GLY A 38 14.60 -1.18 -11.97
CA GLY A 38 13.65 -1.46 -13.03
C GLY A 38 12.40 -2.21 -12.59
N THR A 39 12.31 -2.71 -11.34
CA THR A 39 11.07 -3.31 -10.83
C THR A 39 9.97 -2.25 -10.74
N MET A 40 8.80 -2.54 -11.32
CA MET A 40 7.62 -1.69 -11.17
C MET A 40 6.96 -1.94 -9.82
N MET A 41 6.81 -0.87 -9.05
CA MET A 41 6.18 -0.83 -7.74
C MET A 41 4.85 -0.11 -7.83
N GLY A 42 3.88 -0.57 -7.05
CA GLY A 42 2.56 0.03 -6.96
C GLY A 42 2.19 0.30 -5.51
N LEU A 43 1.79 1.53 -5.20
CA LEU A 43 1.09 1.89 -3.97
C LEU A 43 -0.39 2.09 -4.29
N MET A 44 -1.26 1.46 -3.53
CA MET A 44 -2.70 1.68 -3.59
C MET A 44 -3.21 1.79 -2.17
N PHE A 45 -3.97 2.83 -1.88
CA PHE A 45 -4.53 3.07 -0.55
C PHE A 45 -5.89 3.75 -0.66
N GLU A 46 -6.68 3.57 0.39
CA GLU A 46 -7.98 4.19 0.58
C GLU A 46 -8.21 4.37 2.08
N ILE A 47 -8.71 5.53 2.48
CA ILE A 47 -8.93 5.86 3.89
C ILE A 47 -10.29 5.32 4.27
N ALA A 48 -10.33 4.33 5.17
CA ALA A 48 -11.58 3.72 5.59
C ALA A 48 -12.32 4.54 6.66
N GLU A 49 -11.59 5.15 7.60
CA GLU A 49 -12.15 5.86 8.75
C GLU A 49 -11.13 6.84 9.34
N GLY A 50 -11.60 7.90 10.00
CA GLY A 50 -10.77 8.87 10.74
C GLY A 50 -10.92 10.33 10.26
N GLY A 51 -10.64 11.29 11.15
CA GLY A 51 -10.42 12.71 10.85
C GLY A 51 -11.31 13.32 9.76
N PHE A 52 -10.67 13.95 8.77
CA PHE A 52 -11.30 14.48 7.55
C PHE A 52 -11.27 13.48 6.38
N LEU A 53 -11.00 12.21 6.67
CA LEU A 53 -10.82 11.12 5.69
C LEU A 53 -9.71 11.39 4.68
N ASP A 54 -8.66 12.10 5.09
CA ASP A 54 -7.51 12.46 4.29
C ASP A 54 -6.17 11.99 4.92
N ILE A 55 -5.17 11.77 4.08
CA ILE A 55 -3.79 11.44 4.48
C ILE A 55 -2.80 12.16 3.56
N ASP A 56 -1.65 12.54 4.11
CA ASP A 56 -0.51 12.97 3.31
C ASP A 56 0.35 11.76 2.96
N VAL A 57 0.74 11.65 1.68
CA VAL A 57 1.52 10.52 1.15
C VAL A 57 2.82 11.03 0.59
N HIS A 58 3.92 10.47 1.07
CA HIS A 58 5.25 10.81 0.58
C HIS A 58 6.03 9.55 0.23
N ILE A 59 6.38 9.41 -1.05
CA ILE A 59 7.19 8.31 -1.56
C ILE A 59 8.57 8.88 -1.86
N THR A 60 9.57 8.39 -1.14
CA THR A 60 10.96 8.80 -1.32
C THR A 60 11.85 7.62 -1.65
N ASP A 61 12.88 7.91 -2.45
CA ASP A 61 13.98 6.98 -2.63
C ASP A 61 14.88 6.97 -1.37
N PRO A 62 15.73 5.94 -1.18
CA PRO A 62 16.62 5.88 -0.02
C PRO A 62 17.75 6.92 -0.02
N GLU A 63 17.88 7.72 -1.08
CA GLU A 63 18.77 8.88 -1.15
C GLU A 63 18.06 10.20 -0.78
N GLY A 64 16.74 10.14 -0.50
CA GLY A 64 15.91 11.28 -0.13
C GLY A 64 15.28 12.01 -1.32
N THR A 65 15.40 11.49 -2.54
CA THR A 65 14.70 12.05 -3.70
C THR A 65 13.21 11.76 -3.58
N VAL A 66 12.40 12.80 -3.71
CA VAL A 66 10.94 12.70 -3.72
C VAL A 66 10.49 12.11 -5.06
N ILE A 67 9.89 10.92 -5.01
CA ILE A 67 9.28 10.25 -6.16
C ILE A 67 7.85 10.76 -6.35
N TYR A 68 7.12 10.91 -5.25
CA TYR A 68 5.74 11.39 -5.26
C TYR A 68 5.41 12.03 -3.90
N GLN A 69 4.64 13.10 -3.94
CA GLN A 69 4.11 13.78 -2.76
C GLN A 69 2.67 14.20 -3.04
N GLY A 70 1.75 13.73 -2.20
CA GLY A 70 0.33 14.06 -2.21
C GLY A 70 -0.07 14.60 -0.84
N GLU A 71 -0.84 15.67 -0.81
CA GLU A 71 -1.38 16.25 0.41
C GLU A 71 -2.88 16.03 0.46
N ARG A 72 -3.37 15.61 1.63
CA ARG A 72 -4.79 15.44 1.96
C ARG A 72 -5.56 14.57 0.97
N GLU A 73 -5.00 13.42 0.62
CA GLU A 73 -5.62 12.46 -0.29
C GLU A 73 -6.54 11.49 0.44
N THR A 74 -7.68 11.18 -0.16
CA THR A 74 -8.66 10.21 0.40
C THR A 74 -8.48 8.80 -0.15
N SER A 75 -7.84 8.68 -1.32
CA SER A 75 -7.46 7.43 -1.97
C SER A 75 -6.45 7.70 -3.08
N GLY A 76 -5.67 6.70 -3.46
CA GLY A 76 -4.67 6.85 -4.51
C GLY A 76 -4.19 5.53 -5.08
N LYS A 77 -3.78 5.55 -6.34
CA LYS A 77 -3.10 4.44 -7.01
C LYS A 77 -1.92 4.96 -7.82
N TYR A 78 -0.73 4.66 -7.35
CA TYR A 78 0.53 5.15 -7.91
C TYR A 78 1.40 3.98 -8.34
N THR A 79 1.92 4.03 -9.56
CA THR A 79 2.86 3.05 -10.07
C THR A 79 4.13 3.75 -10.53
N PHE A 80 5.28 3.29 -10.07
CA PHE A 80 6.58 3.86 -10.41
C PHE A 80 7.63 2.74 -10.54
N SER A 81 8.69 3.01 -11.30
CA SER A 81 9.80 2.06 -11.45
C SER A 81 10.92 2.40 -10.47
N ALA A 82 11.36 1.41 -9.71
CA ALA A 82 12.51 1.54 -8.82
C ALA A 82 13.77 1.88 -9.62
N GLN A 83 14.37 3.05 -9.39
CA GLN A 83 15.55 3.48 -10.14
C GLN A 83 16.82 2.69 -9.76
N LYS A 84 16.87 2.14 -8.54
CA LYS A 84 18.04 1.44 -7.98
C LYS A 84 17.60 0.25 -7.13
N ASN A 85 18.46 -0.77 -7.01
CA ASN A 85 18.26 -1.88 -6.08
C ASN A 85 18.37 -1.36 -4.65
N ARG A 86 17.27 -1.00 -3.97
CA ARG A 86 17.28 -0.66 -2.54
C ARG A 86 15.89 -0.41 -1.95
N ARG A 87 15.90 -0.03 -0.67
CA ARG A 87 14.77 0.12 0.25
C ARG A 87 13.92 1.35 -0.09
N LEU A 88 12.71 1.19 -0.62
CA LEU A 88 11.78 2.31 -0.84
C LEU A 88 11.23 2.82 0.50
N HIS A 89 11.00 4.12 0.65
CA HIS A 89 10.39 4.71 1.84
C HIS A 89 9.00 5.25 1.46
N ILE A 90 7.94 4.64 1.99
CA ILE A 90 6.56 5.15 1.86
C ILE A 90 6.17 5.70 3.22
N LEU A 91 5.87 7.00 3.27
CA LEU A 91 5.48 7.71 4.47
C LEU A 91 4.01 8.10 4.34
N LEU A 92 3.22 7.78 5.36
CA LEU A 92 1.82 8.16 5.47
C LEU A 92 1.66 9.01 6.73
N TRP A 93 1.19 10.24 6.59
CA TRP A 93 1.11 11.22 7.68
C TRP A 93 -0.29 11.82 7.81
N GLN A 94 -0.74 12.05 9.05
CA GLN A 94 -2.07 12.59 9.38
C GLN A 94 -2.01 13.86 10.22
#